data_AF-W7KDD2-F1
#
_entry.id   AF-W7KDD2-F1
#
_cell.length_a   1.000
_cell.length_b   1.000
_cell.length_c   1.000
_cell.angle_alpha   90.00
_cell.angle_beta   90.00
_cell.angle_gamma   90.00
#
_symmetry.space_group_name_H-M   'P 1'
#
loop_
_entity.id
_entity.type
_entity.pdbx_description
1 polymer ?
#
loop_
_entity_poly.entity_id
_entity_poly.type
_entity_poly.pdbx_seq_one_letter_code
_entity_poly.pdbx_strand_id
1 'polypeptide(L)'
;MYQSAGFELVPSIARCMEKPLIQHEIKRKAIKLDLAYTYDPNDEVEDLFELIHKAKTQFPSINAVSCGAIKSTYQKKRLEHVCERLNLDILTYLWDRDEKEILQGMINDGVEAILVKIASYGEINIKI
;
A
#
# COMPACT_ATOMS: atom_id res chain seq x y z
N MET A 1 -3.89 2.83 8.38
CA MET A 1 -2.81 2.62 7.40
C MET A 1 -3.26 2.53 5.92
N TYR A 2 -4.39 1.87 5.63
CA TYR A 2 -4.73 1.39 4.28
C TYR A 2 -5.84 2.19 3.59
N GLN A 3 -5.91 2.14 2.25
CA GLN A 3 -7.00 2.72 1.49
C GLN A 3 -8.24 1.83 1.54
N SER A 4 -9.35 2.36 2.05
CA SER A 4 -10.64 1.67 2.08
C SER A 4 -11.57 2.03 0.92
N ALA A 5 -11.39 3.20 0.30
CA ALA A 5 -12.19 3.58 -0.86
C ALA A 5 -11.80 2.73 -2.09
N GLY A 6 -12.77 2.01 -2.66
CA GLY A 6 -12.58 1.21 -3.88
C GLY A 6 -11.95 -0.18 -3.68
N PHE A 7 -11.74 -0.65 -2.44
CA PHE A 7 -11.08 -1.94 -2.20
C PHE A 7 -11.84 -3.14 -2.79
N GLU A 8 -13.17 -3.03 -2.93
CA GLU A 8 -14.05 -4.03 -3.55
C GLU A 8 -13.68 -4.31 -5.02
N LEU A 9 -12.94 -3.42 -5.67
CA LEU A 9 -12.49 -3.57 -7.06
C LEU A 9 -11.19 -4.38 -7.18
N VAL A 10 -10.45 -4.58 -6.08
CA VAL A 10 -9.16 -5.30 -6.08
C VAL A 10 -9.28 -6.72 -6.68
N PRO A 11 -10.33 -7.52 -6.38
CA PRO A 11 -10.54 -8.81 -7.05
C PRO A 11 -10.69 -8.72 -8.57
N SER A 12 -11.36 -7.67 -9.07
CA SER A 12 -11.52 -7.44 -10.51
C SER A 12 -10.20 -7.03 -11.15
N ILE A 13 -9.42 -6.17 -10.50
CA ILE A 13 -8.08 -5.77 -10.96
C ILE A 13 -7.16 -6.99 -11.07
N ALA A 14 -7.10 -7.82 -10.03
CA ALA A 14 -6.27 -9.03 -10.03
C ALA A 14 -6.66 -10.00 -11.16
N ARG A 15 -7.97 -10.14 -11.43
CA ARG A 15 -8.49 -10.93 -12.56
C ARG A 15 -8.02 -10.36 -13.90
N CYS A 16 -8.16 -9.05 -14.12
CA CYS A 16 -7.72 -8.40 -15.35
C CYS A 16 -6.20 -8.46 -15.55
N MET A 17 -5.42 -8.45 -14.47
CA MET A 17 -3.96 -8.59 -14.52
C MET A 17 -3.48 -10.04 -14.63
N GLU A 18 -4.38 -11.00 -14.51
CA GLU A 18 -4.08 -12.43 -14.44
C GLU A 18 -3.03 -12.75 -13.36
N LYS A 19 -3.17 -12.10 -12.20
CA LYS A 19 -2.27 -12.29 -11.05
C LYS A 19 -3.00 -12.93 -9.86
N PRO A 20 -2.28 -13.75 -9.06
CA PRO A 20 -2.85 -14.29 -7.83
C PRO A 20 -3.20 -13.15 -6.87
N LEU A 21 -4.32 -13.32 -6.16
CA LEU A 21 -4.76 -12.40 -5.14
C LEU A 21 -4.74 -13.09 -3.77
N ILE A 22 -4.09 -12.45 -2.81
CA ILE A 22 -4.13 -12.85 -1.40
C ILE A 22 -4.76 -11.69 -0.62
N GLN A 23 -5.81 -12.01 0.13
CA GLN A 23 -6.49 -11.06 1.01
C GLN A 23 -6.42 -11.54 2.46
N HIS A 24 -6.44 -10.56 3.36
CA HIS A 24 -6.48 -10.74 4.80
C HIS A 24 -7.37 -9.65 5.38
N GLU A 25 -8.26 -10.04 6.28
CA GLU A 25 -9.14 -9.10 7.00
C GLU A 25 -8.37 -8.44 8.15
N ILE A 26 -8.46 -7.12 8.26
CA ILE A 26 -7.85 -6.39 9.38
C ILE A 26 -8.67 -6.65 10.64
N LYS A 27 -8.03 -7.23 11.66
CA LYS A 27 -8.66 -7.60 12.94
C LYS A 27 -8.18 -6.73 14.09
N ARG A 28 -6.95 -6.23 13.97
CA ARG A 28 -6.27 -5.44 14.99
C ARG A 28 -6.54 -3.94 14.79
N LYS A 29 -6.19 -3.14 15.79
CA LYS A 29 -6.44 -1.69 15.78
C LYS A 29 -5.16 -0.93 15.45
N ALA A 30 -5.31 0.29 14.94
CA ALA A 30 -4.18 1.22 14.88
C ALA A 30 -3.84 1.71 16.29
N ILE A 31 -2.82 1.14 16.91
CA ILE A 31 -2.36 1.43 18.28
C ILE A 31 -1.14 2.34 18.24
N LYS A 32 -0.15 2.01 17.40
CA LYS A 32 1.06 2.82 17.23
C LYS A 32 0.79 3.88 16.19
N LEU A 33 0.66 5.13 16.63
CA LEU A 33 0.35 6.27 15.77
C LEU A 33 1.57 7.18 15.49
N ASP A 34 2.68 6.93 16.17
CA ASP A 34 3.91 7.71 15.98
C ASP A 34 4.59 7.41 14.64
N LEU A 35 5.45 8.35 14.19
CA LEU A 35 6.26 8.17 12.99
C LEU A 35 7.29 7.04 13.15
N ALA A 36 7.95 6.98 14.30
CA ALA A 36 8.77 5.85 14.68
C ALA A 36 7.86 4.68 15.02
N TYR A 37 8.01 3.56 14.32
CA TYR A 37 7.23 2.37 14.60
C TYR A 37 7.96 1.49 15.62
N THR A 38 7.23 0.97 16.60
CA THR A 38 7.69 -0.04 17.55
C THR A 38 6.71 -1.20 17.53
N TYR A 39 7.22 -2.42 17.62
CA TYR A 39 6.39 -3.62 17.61
C TYR A 39 5.31 -3.60 18.71
N ASP A 40 4.10 -4.02 18.35
CA ASP A 40 3.01 -4.29 19.28
C ASP A 40 2.13 -5.41 18.71
N PRO A 41 1.89 -6.50 19.47
CA PRO A 41 1.14 -7.66 18.99
C PRO A 41 -0.33 -7.36 18.66
N ASN A 42 -0.87 -6.24 19.16
CA ASN A 42 -2.26 -5.86 19.00
C ASN A 42 -2.47 -4.78 17.92
N ASP A 43 -1.39 -4.36 17.22
CA ASP A 43 -1.44 -3.30 16.21
C ASP A 43 -1.82 -3.84 14.82
N GLU A 44 -2.48 -3.00 14.00
CA GLU A 44 -2.90 -3.29 12.61
C GLU A 44 -1.75 -3.74 11.69
N VAL A 45 -0.50 -3.45 12.07
CA VAL A 45 0.69 -3.89 11.32
C VAL A 45 0.92 -5.40 11.42
N GLU A 46 0.46 -6.08 12.48
CA GLU A 46 0.57 -7.55 12.55
C GLU A 46 -0.39 -8.25 11.58
N ASP A 47 -1.52 -7.63 11.23
CA ASP A 47 -2.40 -8.15 10.16
C ASP A 47 -1.68 -8.09 8.79
N LEU A 48 -0.86 -7.05 8.55
CA LEU A 48 -0.01 -6.96 7.36
C LEU A 48 1.12 -8.00 7.38
N PHE A 49 1.73 -8.24 8.54
CA PHE A 49 2.71 -9.31 8.70
C PHE A 49 2.11 -10.67 8.33
N GLU A 50 0.94 -11.00 8.88
CA GLU A 50 0.25 -12.26 8.59
C GLU A 50 -0.08 -12.41 7.10
N LEU A 51 -0.51 -11.33 6.44
CA LEU A 51 -0.78 -11.32 5.01
C LEU A 51 0.47 -11.59 4.17
N ILE A 52 1.57 -10.87 4.43
CA ILE A 52 2.82 -11.03 3.65
C ILE A 52 3.48 -12.38 3.95
N HIS A 53 3.42 -12.84 5.21
CA HIS A 53 3.90 -14.16 5.59
C HIS A 53 3.14 -15.27 4.83
N LYS A 54 1.81 -15.15 4.72
CA LYS A 54 0.98 -16.07 3.93
C LYS A 54 1.40 -16.07 2.47
N ALA A 55 1.66 -14.90 1.89
CA ALA A 55 2.13 -14.77 0.51
C ALA A 55 3.49 -15.44 0.29
N LYS A 56 4.47 -15.18 1.16
CA LYS A 56 5.79 -15.80 1.11
C LYS A 56 5.73 -17.32 1.28
N THR A 57 4.85 -17.81 2.15
CA THR A 57 4.63 -19.26 2.34
C THR A 57 4.05 -19.92 1.09
N GLN A 58 3.08 -19.26 0.43
CA GLN A 58 2.48 -19.79 -0.81
C GLN A 58 3.41 -19.68 -2.02
N PHE A 59 4.26 -18.65 -2.04
CA PHE A 59 5.20 -18.37 -3.13
C PHE A 59 6.62 -18.17 -2.57
N PRO A 60 7.35 -19.28 -2.31
CA PRO A 60 8.66 -19.21 -1.64
C PRO A 60 9.75 -18.45 -2.41
N SER A 61 9.54 -18.19 -3.70
CA SER A 61 10.46 -17.40 -4.54
C SER A 61 10.35 -15.88 -4.32
N ILE A 62 9.35 -15.40 -3.58
CA ILE A 62 9.22 -13.98 -3.25
C ILE A 62 10.38 -13.55 -2.34
N ASN A 63 11.14 -12.56 -2.80
CA ASN A 63 12.25 -11.96 -2.08
C ASN A 63 12.03 -10.47 -1.75
N ALA A 64 11.02 -9.83 -2.31
CA ALA A 64 10.78 -8.40 -2.16
C ALA A 64 9.29 -8.04 -2.14
N VAL A 65 8.96 -6.89 -1.54
CA VAL A 65 7.63 -6.28 -1.54
C VAL A 65 7.71 -4.88 -2.13
N SER A 66 6.92 -4.62 -3.17
CA SER A 66 6.75 -3.28 -3.74
C SER A 66 5.61 -2.53 -3.07
N CYS A 67 5.79 -1.24 -2.80
CA CYS A 67 4.79 -0.38 -2.17
C CYS A 67 4.63 0.95 -2.91
N GLY A 68 3.38 1.37 -3.08
CA GLY A 68 3.00 2.65 -3.71
C GLY A 68 2.99 3.86 -2.77
N ALA A 69 3.68 3.81 -1.63
CA ALA A 69 3.77 4.98 -0.74
C ALA A 69 4.57 6.12 -1.41
N ILE A 70 3.99 7.32 -1.48
CA ILE A 70 4.61 8.49 -2.14
C ILE A 70 5.35 9.36 -1.12
N LYS A 71 4.66 10.00 -0.16
CA LYS A 71 5.27 10.90 0.85
C LYS A 71 5.05 10.48 2.31
N SER A 72 4.27 9.42 2.57
CA SER A 72 3.91 9.01 3.94
C SER A 72 4.97 8.17 4.69
N THR A 73 5.75 8.82 5.56
CA THR A 73 6.85 8.14 6.28
C THR A 73 6.30 7.10 7.25
N TYR A 74 5.12 7.42 7.81
CA TYR A 74 4.32 6.52 8.63
C TYR A 74 4.08 5.17 7.94
N GLN A 75 3.67 5.20 6.67
CA GLN A 75 3.36 4.00 5.91
C GLN A 75 4.62 3.19 5.60
N LYS A 76 5.66 3.88 5.12
CA LYS A 76 6.95 3.24 4.79
C LYS A 76 7.56 2.53 5.99
N LYS A 77 7.65 3.18 7.14
CA LYS A 77 8.29 2.63 8.36
C LYS A 77 7.62 1.36 8.86
N ARG A 78 6.30 1.27 8.75
CA ARG A 78 5.53 0.09 9.15
C ARG A 78 5.77 -1.09 8.21
N LEU A 79 5.79 -0.85 6.91
CA LEU A 79 6.12 -1.88 5.94
C LEU A 79 7.58 -2.34 6.05
N GLU A 80 8.53 -1.42 6.25
CA GLU A 80 9.94 -1.74 6.49
C GLU A 80 10.09 -2.71 7.67
N HIS A 81 9.44 -2.42 8.80
CA HIS A 81 9.49 -3.27 9.99
C HIS A 81 8.93 -4.69 9.73
N VAL A 82 7.86 -4.82 8.94
CA VAL A 82 7.32 -6.13 8.55
C VAL A 82 8.29 -6.88 7.63
N CYS A 83 8.82 -6.21 6.61
CA CYS A 83 9.73 -6.82 5.64
C CYS A 83 11.05 -7.27 6.28
N GLU A 84 11.59 -6.48 7.21
CA GLU A 84 12.79 -6.82 7.99
C GLU A 84 12.60 -8.14 8.74
N ARG A 85 11.48 -8.29 9.46
CA ARG A 85 11.14 -9.53 10.20
C ARG A 85 10.95 -10.73 9.29
N LEU A 86 10.48 -10.51 8.07
CA LEU A 86 10.26 -11.57 7.08
C LEU A 86 11.47 -11.82 6.19
N ASN A 87 12.58 -11.09 6.37
CA ASN A 87 13.74 -11.12 5.49
C ASN A 87 13.33 -10.94 4.01
N LEU A 88 12.66 -9.82 3.72
CA LEU A 88 12.24 -9.38 2.39
C LEU A 88 12.79 -7.98 2.11
N ASP A 89 13.21 -7.75 0.88
CA ASP A 89 13.57 -6.41 0.42
C ASP A 89 12.31 -5.54 0.23
N ILE A 90 12.47 -4.23 0.40
CA ILE A 90 11.38 -3.27 0.16
C ILE A 90 11.69 -2.43 -1.08
N LEU A 91 10.74 -2.37 -2.01
CA LEU A 91 10.85 -1.60 -3.24
C LEU A 91 9.87 -0.42 -3.16
N THR A 92 10.40 0.77 -2.88
CA THR A 92 9.60 2.00 -2.70
C THR A 92 9.88 2.99 -3.84
N TYR A 93 9.57 2.58 -5.08
CA TYR A 93 9.94 3.34 -6.27
C TYR A 93 9.34 4.75 -6.34
N LEU A 94 8.21 5.01 -5.70
CA LEU A 94 7.54 6.32 -5.74
C LEU A 94 7.90 7.21 -4.55
N TRP A 95 8.66 6.67 -3.60
CA TRP A 95 8.92 7.33 -2.33
C TRP A 95 9.76 8.60 -2.51
N ASP A 96 9.27 9.69 -1.91
CA ASP A 96 9.89 11.01 -1.86
C ASP A 96 10.17 11.66 -3.23
N ARG A 97 9.64 11.08 -4.32
CA ARG A 97 9.67 11.69 -5.64
C ARG A 97 8.75 12.89 -5.74
N ASP A 98 8.98 13.74 -6.74
CA ASP A 98 8.10 14.86 -7.04
C ASP A 98 6.72 14.36 -7.51
N GLU A 99 5.68 14.86 -6.86
CA GLU A 99 4.31 14.39 -7.07
C GLU A 99 3.76 14.80 -8.45
N LYS A 100 4.22 15.94 -9.01
CA LYS A 100 3.83 16.37 -10.36
C LYS A 100 4.49 15.49 -11.41
N GLU A 101 5.75 15.13 -11.21
CA GLU A 101 6.44 14.18 -12.10
C GLU A 101 5.77 12.81 -12.09
N ILE A 102 5.38 12.29 -10.91
CA ILE A 102 4.63 11.03 -10.83
C ILE A 102 3.31 11.14 -11.59
N LEU A 103 2.53 12.19 -11.35
CA LEU A 103 1.24 12.39 -12.01
C LEU A 103 1.40 12.52 -13.53
N GLN A 104 2.39 13.29 -13.99
CA GLN A 104 2.68 13.45 -15.41
C GLN A 104 3.12 12.12 -16.03
N GLY A 105 3.90 11.30 -15.30
CA GLY A 105 4.25 9.95 -15.70
C GLY A 105 3.03 9.07 -15.91
N MET A 106 2.09 9.06 -14.97
CA MET A 106 0.83 8.32 -15.09
C MET A 106 0.02 8.75 -16.33
N ILE A 107 -0.04 10.05 -16.62
CA ILE A 107 -0.70 10.58 -17.83
C ILE A 107 0.00 10.08 -19.09
N ASN A 108 1.33 10.18 -19.13
CA ASN A 108 2.13 9.77 -20.29
C ASN A 108 2.04 8.26 -20.55
N ASP A 109 1.93 7.46 -19.48
CA ASP A 109 1.76 6.00 -19.53
C ASP A 109 0.33 5.57 -19.89
N GLY A 110 -0.60 6.53 -20.08
CA GLY A 110 -1.98 6.27 -20.49
C GLY A 110 -2.86 5.71 -19.37
N VAL A 111 -2.55 5.99 -18.10
CA VAL A 111 -3.37 5.55 -16.97
C VAL A 111 -4.73 6.25 -16.99
N GLU A 112 -5.79 5.49 -17.22
CA GLU A 112 -7.17 5.96 -17.06
C GLU A 112 -7.57 5.93 -15.57
N ALA A 113 -7.50 7.08 -14.91
CA ALA A 113 -7.80 7.23 -13.49
C ALA A 113 -9.20 7.84 -13.26
N ILE A 114 -9.96 7.26 -12.32
CA ILE A 114 -11.24 7.78 -11.84
C ILE A 114 -11.08 8.21 -10.39
N LEU A 115 -11.45 9.46 -10.08
CA LEU A 115 -11.43 9.96 -8.70
C LEU A 115 -12.60 9.38 -7.90
N VAL A 116 -12.29 8.60 -6.87
CA VAL A 116 -13.28 7.87 -6.06
C VAL A 116 -13.61 8.52 -4.72
N LYS A 117 -12.72 9.34 -4.16
CA LYS A 117 -12.92 10.05 -2.89
C LYS A 117 -11.97 11.25 -2.78
N ILE A 118 -12.47 12.31 -2.16
CA ILE A 118 -11.73 13.54 -1.87
C ILE A 118 -11.90 13.88 -0.38
N ALA A 119 -10.84 14.35 0.26
CA ALA A 119 -10.84 14.82 1.65
C ALA A 119 -9.79 15.94 1.83
N SER A 120 -10.06 17.09 1.24
CA SER A 120 -9.19 18.27 1.32
C SER A 120 -10.03 19.53 1.47
N TYR A 121 -9.44 20.58 2.02
CA TYR A 121 -10.07 21.90 2.10
C TYR A 121 -9.68 22.75 0.88
N GLY A 122 -10.66 23.21 0.10
CA GLY A 122 -10.46 24.06 -1.08
C GLY A 122 -11.42 23.76 -2.23
N GLU A 123 -11.54 24.68 -3.19
CA GLU A 123 -12.28 24.45 -4.43
C GLU A 123 -11.52 23.49 -5.34
N ILE A 124 -12.10 22.31 -5.55
CA ILE A 124 -11.58 21.35 -6.51
C ILE A 124 -12.42 21.47 -7.78
N ASN A 125 -11.90 22.23 -8.75
CA ASN A 125 -12.46 22.29 -10.09
C ASN A 125 -12.00 21.07 -10.91
N ILE A 126 -12.57 19.89 -10.62
CA ILE A 126 -12.44 18.73 -11.52
C ILE A 126 -13.49 18.90 -12.61
N LYS A 127 -13.05 19.26 -13.83
CA LYS A 127 -13.87 19.08 -15.02
C LYS A 127 -13.69 17.62 -15.46
N ILE A 128 -14.72 16.80 -15.19
CA ILE A 128 -14.85 15.44 -15.74
C ILE A 128 -15.36 15.56 -17.17
#